data_AF-A0A174N9J3-F1
#
_entry.id   AF-A0A174N9J3-F1
#
_cell.length_a   1.000
_cell.length_b   1.000
_cell.length_c   1.000
_cell.angle_alpha   90.00
_cell.angle_beta   90.00
_cell.angle_gamma   90.00
#
_symmetry.space_group_name_H-M   'P 1'
#
loop_
_entity.id
_entity.type
_entity.pdbx_description
1 polymer ?
#
loop_
_entity_poly.entity_id
_entity_poly.type
_entity_poly.pdbx_seq_one_letter_code
_entity_poly.pdbx_strand_id
1 'polypeptide(L)'
;MNINKEIEINISDAIVEKAISFSIGKNKLCLYPSTLGKMQILKNLYLAMDVNMELLAINPLVETLRICQEKTESVCQVIAYSTFNDRKSMLDMEKVLRRARLFQDEASVEDLATILTIILSSDKIEEFIRYFGIDADREMKTRISRIKGEGSSITFGGKSIYGLLIDFACQRYGWTMDYVLWGISYVNLNMLFADAVTTVYLSEEERKKLGRGDGEVINADDPGNRDLIRRMISE
;
A
#
# COMPACT_ATOMS: atom_id res chain seq x y z
N MET A 1 -3.10 -23.57 -5.54
CA MET A 1 -3.07 -23.09 -4.15
C MET A 1 -4.33 -22.23 -3.96
N ASN A 2 -5.04 -22.31 -2.83
CA ASN A 2 -6.27 -21.51 -2.63
C ASN A 2 -5.87 -20.03 -2.48
N ILE A 3 -6.37 -19.14 -3.34
CA ILE A 3 -5.98 -17.72 -3.41
C ILE A 3 -6.06 -17.05 -2.02
N ASN A 4 -7.10 -17.36 -1.24
CA ASN A 4 -7.24 -16.80 0.12
C ASN A 4 -6.12 -17.24 1.07
N LYS A 5 -5.56 -18.44 0.90
CA LYS A 5 -4.47 -18.93 1.75
C LYS A 5 -3.15 -18.20 1.45
N GLU A 6 -2.92 -17.81 0.20
CA GLU A 6 -1.73 -17.07 -0.20
C GLU A 6 -1.76 -15.64 0.35
N ILE A 7 -2.91 -14.98 0.26
CA ILE A 7 -3.11 -13.64 0.82
C ILE A 7 -2.90 -13.63 2.33
N GLU A 8 -3.45 -14.61 3.07
CA GLU A 8 -3.24 -14.74 4.52
C GLU A 8 -1.76 -14.92 4.90
N ILE A 9 -0.99 -15.69 4.12
CA ILE A 9 0.45 -15.83 4.32
C ILE A 9 1.16 -14.49 4.06
N ASN A 10 0.80 -13.78 2.98
CA ASN A 10 1.38 -12.49 2.65
C ASN A 10 1.08 -11.43 3.72
N ILE A 11 -0.13 -11.44 4.29
CA ILE A 11 -0.51 -10.59 5.42
C ILE A 11 0.35 -10.89 6.63
N SER A 12 0.48 -12.18 7.00
CA SER A 12 1.31 -12.60 8.12
C SER A 12 2.77 -12.17 7.94
N ASP A 13 3.34 -12.42 6.75
CA ASP A 13 4.70 -12.05 6.39
C ASP A 13 4.91 -10.52 6.42
N ALA A 14 3.90 -9.73 6.03
CA ALA A 14 3.93 -8.26 6.12
C ALA A 14 3.89 -7.76 7.56
N ILE A 15 3.00 -8.31 8.40
CA ILE A 15 2.86 -7.93 9.82
C ILE A 15 4.16 -8.19 10.58
N VAL A 16 4.80 -9.34 10.36
CA VAL A 16 6.08 -9.68 11.03
C VAL A 16 7.31 -9.11 10.32
N GLU A 17 7.11 -8.33 9.25
CA GLU A 17 8.15 -7.67 8.47
C GLU A 17 9.23 -8.65 7.96
N LYS A 18 8.79 -9.82 7.48
CA LYS A 18 9.67 -10.90 7.07
C LYS A 18 10.55 -10.50 5.91
N ALA A 19 11.85 -10.69 6.07
CA ALA A 19 12.83 -10.43 5.02
C ALA A 19 12.94 -11.62 4.05
N ILE A 20 13.15 -11.33 2.77
CA ILE A 20 13.35 -12.34 1.73
C ILE A 20 14.85 -12.62 1.61
N SER A 21 15.29 -13.83 1.95
CA SER A 21 16.70 -14.21 1.87
C SER A 21 17.07 -14.68 0.47
N PHE A 22 18.24 -14.28 0.00
CA PHE A 22 18.80 -14.71 -1.28
C PHE A 22 20.34 -14.74 -1.20
N SER A 23 21.00 -15.28 -2.23
CA SER A 23 22.46 -15.34 -2.31
C SER A 23 22.95 -14.75 -3.61
N ILE A 24 24.10 -14.09 -3.57
CA ILE A 24 24.78 -13.58 -4.75
C ILE A 24 26.29 -13.81 -4.64
N GLY A 25 26.85 -14.53 -5.61
CA GLY A 25 28.18 -15.13 -5.48
C GLY A 25 28.28 -15.93 -4.17
N LYS A 26 29.21 -15.52 -3.30
CA LYS A 26 29.42 -16.13 -1.96
C LYS A 26 28.67 -15.43 -0.82
N ASN A 27 27.93 -14.38 -1.11
CA ASN A 27 27.29 -13.53 -0.11
C ASN A 27 25.83 -13.95 0.10
N LYS A 28 25.41 -14.06 1.37
CA LYS A 28 24.00 -14.21 1.74
C LYS A 28 23.45 -12.85 2.13
N LEU A 29 22.35 -12.44 1.50
CA LEU A 29 21.70 -11.15 1.70
C LEU A 29 20.21 -11.33 1.91
N CYS A 30 19.56 -10.30 2.42
CA CYS A 30 18.11 -10.27 2.60
C CYS A 30 17.55 -8.99 1.99
N LEU A 31 16.37 -9.07 1.37
CA LEU A 31 15.54 -7.91 1.05
C LEU A 31 14.63 -7.65 2.24
N TYR A 32 14.75 -6.45 2.82
CA TYR A 32 13.92 -6.04 3.94
C TYR A 32 12.73 -5.21 3.45
N PRO A 33 11.57 -5.30 4.12
CA PRO A 33 10.44 -4.43 3.84
C PRO A 33 10.84 -2.95 3.73
N SER A 34 10.19 -2.25 2.82
CA SER A 34 10.43 -0.82 2.63
C SER A 34 9.80 -0.03 3.76
N THR A 35 10.57 0.86 4.38
CA THR A 35 10.06 1.86 5.32
C THR A 35 9.74 3.15 4.58
N LEU A 36 8.94 4.03 5.20
CA LEU A 36 8.61 5.32 4.60
C LEU A 36 9.87 6.14 4.25
N GLY A 37 10.86 6.16 5.14
CA GLY A 37 12.14 6.85 4.93
C GLY A 37 12.94 6.25 3.77
N LYS A 38 12.99 4.91 3.66
CA LYS A 38 13.64 4.21 2.54
C LYS A 38 12.98 4.60 1.21
N MET A 39 11.64 4.68 1.17
CA MET A 39 10.92 5.11 -0.03
C MET A 39 11.27 6.55 -0.45
N GLN A 40 11.48 7.46 0.51
CA GLN A 40 11.89 8.83 0.18
C GLN A 40 13.31 8.89 -0.42
N ILE A 41 14.23 8.06 0.07
CA ILE A 41 15.58 7.95 -0.51
C ILE A 41 15.50 7.41 -1.94
N LEU A 42 14.74 6.33 -2.13
CA LEU A 42 14.63 5.64 -3.40
C LEU A 42 13.88 6.44 -4.47
N LYS A 43 13.07 7.44 -4.09
CA LYS A 43 12.23 8.22 -5.00
C LYS A 43 13.00 8.77 -6.21
N ASN A 44 14.18 9.35 -5.98
CA ASN A 44 14.98 9.91 -7.07
C ASN A 44 15.58 8.82 -7.97
N LEU A 45 15.92 7.66 -7.41
CA LEU A 45 16.41 6.52 -8.18
C LEU A 45 15.30 5.91 -9.04
N TYR A 46 14.08 5.78 -8.49
CA TYR A 46 12.91 5.34 -9.25
C TYR A 46 12.60 6.29 -10.41
N LEU A 47 12.69 7.60 -10.20
CA LEU A 47 12.54 8.59 -11.28
C LEU A 47 13.66 8.48 -12.33
N ALA A 48 14.90 8.22 -11.92
CA ALA A 48 16.03 8.08 -12.84
C ALA A 48 16.00 6.78 -13.67
N MET A 49 15.34 5.72 -13.17
CA MET A 49 15.19 4.46 -13.88
C MET A 49 14.23 4.55 -15.08
N ASP A 50 13.38 5.58 -15.13
CA ASP A 50 12.44 5.83 -16.24
C ASP A 50 11.62 4.58 -16.61
N VAL A 51 10.91 4.05 -15.61
CA VAL A 51 10.12 2.83 -15.73
C VAL A 51 8.96 3.07 -16.69
N ASN A 52 8.87 2.25 -17.74
CA ASN A 52 7.74 2.26 -18.65
C ASN A 52 6.57 1.54 -17.99
N MET A 53 5.61 2.31 -17.47
CA MET A 53 4.44 1.80 -16.77
C MET A 53 3.53 0.94 -17.66
N GLU A 54 3.49 1.19 -18.98
CA GLU A 54 2.70 0.39 -19.92
C GLU A 54 3.31 -1.00 -20.09
N LEU A 55 4.64 -1.08 -20.27
CA LEU A 55 5.37 -2.35 -20.36
C LEU A 55 5.35 -3.10 -19.03
N LEU A 56 5.48 -2.39 -17.90
CA LEU A 56 5.43 -3.00 -16.57
C LEU A 56 4.09 -3.69 -16.31
N ALA A 57 2.97 -3.10 -16.77
CA ALA A 57 1.65 -3.68 -16.60
C ALA A 57 1.42 -4.94 -17.48
N ILE A 58 2.05 -5.02 -18.64
CA ILE A 58 1.88 -6.13 -19.59
C ILE A 58 2.84 -7.27 -19.27
N ASN A 59 4.12 -6.96 -19.05
CA ASN A 59 5.16 -7.94 -18.78
C ASN A 59 6.25 -7.34 -17.87
N PRO A 60 6.08 -7.48 -16.54
CA PRO A 60 7.02 -6.93 -15.56
C PRO A 60 8.47 -7.35 -15.77
N LEU A 61 8.69 -8.62 -16.17
CA LEU A 61 10.04 -9.17 -16.32
C LEU A 61 10.78 -8.56 -17.52
N VAL A 62 10.10 -8.31 -18.62
CA VAL A 62 10.70 -7.69 -19.81
C VAL A 62 11.11 -6.25 -19.50
N GLU A 63 10.26 -5.51 -18.80
CA GLU A 63 10.57 -4.14 -18.42
C GLU A 63 11.72 -4.06 -17.42
N THR A 64 11.75 -4.95 -16.41
CA THR A 64 12.88 -4.98 -15.47
C THR A 64 14.18 -5.38 -16.14
N LEU A 65 14.18 -6.34 -17.07
CA LEU A 65 15.37 -6.69 -17.87
C LEU A 65 15.89 -5.49 -18.66
N ARG A 66 15.01 -4.74 -19.34
CA ARG A 66 15.37 -3.53 -20.08
C ARG A 66 16.04 -2.49 -19.17
N ILE A 67 15.42 -2.19 -18.03
CA ILE A 67 15.95 -1.22 -17.06
C ILE A 67 17.30 -1.71 -16.49
N CYS A 68 17.45 -3.00 -16.22
CA CYS A 68 18.71 -3.57 -15.74
C CYS A 68 19.86 -3.42 -16.74
N GLN A 69 19.57 -3.43 -18.05
CA GLN A 69 20.57 -3.21 -19.10
C GLN A 69 20.90 -1.72 -19.29
N GLU A 70 19.90 -0.84 -19.26
CA GLU A 70 20.09 0.58 -19.57
C GLU A 70 20.52 1.42 -18.36
N LYS A 71 20.08 1.02 -17.16
CA LYS A 71 20.19 1.80 -15.90
C LYS A 71 20.81 0.98 -14.78
N THR A 72 21.76 0.10 -15.11
CA THR A 72 22.38 -0.87 -14.18
C THR A 72 22.85 -0.24 -12.88
N GLU A 73 23.47 0.94 -12.93
CA GLU A 73 23.96 1.64 -11.74
C GLU A 73 22.82 2.00 -10.77
N SER A 74 21.74 2.59 -11.29
CA SER A 74 20.57 2.96 -10.49
C SER A 74 19.88 1.72 -9.92
N VAL A 75 19.75 0.66 -10.71
CA VAL A 75 19.18 -0.62 -10.25
C VAL A 75 19.99 -1.21 -9.11
N CYS A 76 21.32 -1.29 -9.25
CA CYS A 76 22.18 -1.85 -8.22
C CYS A 76 22.12 -1.03 -6.92
N GLN A 77 21.97 0.30 -7.01
CA GLN A 77 21.75 1.14 -5.84
C GLN A 77 20.39 0.86 -5.18
N VAL A 78 19.30 0.75 -5.96
CA VAL A 78 17.97 0.40 -5.43
C VAL A 78 18.01 -0.94 -4.70
N ILE A 79 18.61 -1.96 -5.31
CA ILE A 79 18.78 -3.28 -4.67
C ILE A 79 19.61 -3.16 -3.40
N ALA A 80 20.73 -2.42 -3.43
CA ALA A 80 21.58 -2.20 -2.27
C ALA A 80 20.81 -1.58 -1.09
N TYR A 81 20.05 -0.51 -1.31
CA TYR A 81 19.19 0.10 -0.29
C TYR A 81 18.17 -0.88 0.29
N SER A 82 17.56 -1.73 -0.56
CA SER A 82 16.60 -2.75 -0.13
C SER A 82 17.22 -3.84 0.75
N THR A 83 18.55 -4.00 0.73
CA THR A 83 19.27 -4.96 1.59
C THR A 83 19.66 -4.45 2.97
N PHE A 84 19.36 -3.20 3.31
CA PHE A 84 19.60 -2.64 4.64
C PHE A 84 18.29 -2.59 5.44
N ASN A 85 18.39 -2.87 6.74
CA ASN A 85 17.29 -2.79 7.70
C ASN A 85 17.47 -1.69 8.75
N ASP A 86 18.61 -1.00 8.77
CA ASP A 86 18.89 0.05 9.74
C ASP A 86 19.16 1.41 9.06
N ARG A 87 18.69 2.47 9.70
CA ARG A 87 18.83 3.86 9.21
C ARG A 87 20.29 4.25 9.00
N LYS A 88 21.20 3.86 9.90
CA LYS A 88 22.61 4.25 9.85
C LYS A 88 23.26 3.74 8.56
N SER A 89 23.03 2.47 8.21
CA SER A 89 23.55 1.88 6.99
C SER A 89 22.91 2.46 5.74
N MET A 90 21.61 2.78 5.76
CA MET A 90 20.93 3.41 4.62
C MET A 90 21.43 4.84 4.36
N LEU A 91 21.83 5.59 5.39
CA LEU A 91 22.35 6.95 5.22
C LEU A 91 23.87 6.99 4.97
N ASP A 92 24.55 5.86 5.03
CA ASP A 92 25.97 5.72 4.72
C ASP A 92 26.15 5.46 3.22
N MET A 93 26.34 6.54 2.45
CA MET A 93 26.45 6.48 0.99
C MET A 93 27.63 5.63 0.52
N GLU A 94 28.76 5.63 1.23
CA GLU A 94 29.91 4.80 0.86
C GLU A 94 29.56 3.32 1.00
N LYS A 95 28.90 2.95 2.11
CA LYS A 95 28.46 1.58 2.36
C LYS A 95 27.43 1.12 1.33
N VAL A 96 26.50 1.98 0.94
CA VAL A 96 25.50 1.69 -0.10
C VAL A 96 26.18 1.49 -1.44
N LEU A 97 27.04 2.41 -1.87
CA LEU A 97 27.74 2.32 -3.16
C LEU A 97 28.66 1.11 -3.23
N ARG A 98 29.34 0.75 -2.13
CA ARG A 98 30.13 -0.47 -2.07
C ARG A 98 29.27 -1.72 -2.29
N ARG A 99 28.06 -1.75 -1.72
CA ARG A 99 27.14 -2.86 -1.93
C ARG A 99 26.53 -2.87 -3.33
N ALA A 100 26.25 -1.70 -3.92
CA ALA A 100 25.82 -1.59 -5.30
C ALA A 100 26.89 -2.14 -6.26
N ARG A 101 28.18 -1.85 -6.04
CA ARG A 101 29.28 -2.44 -6.80
C ARG A 101 29.33 -3.96 -6.71
N LEU A 102 29.11 -4.53 -5.52
CA LEU A 102 29.02 -5.99 -5.36
C LEU A 102 27.94 -6.60 -6.26
N PHE A 103 26.79 -5.93 -6.44
CA PHE A 103 25.78 -6.39 -7.40
C PHE A 103 26.22 -6.23 -8.85
N GLN A 104 26.92 -5.16 -9.19
CA GLN A 104 27.45 -4.97 -10.55
C GLN A 104 28.50 -6.03 -10.92
N ASP A 105 29.32 -6.44 -9.96
CA ASP A 105 30.44 -7.35 -10.18
C ASP A 105 30.00 -8.83 -10.18
N GLU A 106 29.01 -9.20 -9.37
CA GLU A 106 28.66 -10.61 -9.09
C GLU A 106 27.30 -11.04 -9.64
N ALA A 107 26.42 -10.11 -10.05
CA ALA A 107 25.07 -10.44 -10.53
C ALA A 107 25.00 -10.49 -12.06
N SER A 108 24.28 -11.48 -12.61
CA SER A 108 23.83 -11.39 -13.99
C SER A 108 22.69 -10.36 -14.15
N VAL A 109 22.42 -9.92 -15.37
CA VAL A 109 21.28 -9.02 -15.66
C VAL A 109 19.96 -9.69 -15.27
N GLU A 110 19.86 -11.00 -15.47
CA GLU A 110 18.71 -11.82 -15.11
C GLU A 110 18.50 -11.89 -13.59
N ASP A 111 19.60 -12.01 -12.82
CA ASP A 111 19.54 -11.96 -11.36
C ASP A 111 19.06 -10.58 -10.87
N LEU A 112 19.62 -9.51 -11.42
CA LEU A 112 19.22 -8.14 -11.10
C LEU A 112 17.74 -7.90 -11.42
N ALA A 113 17.27 -8.34 -12.58
CA ALA A 113 15.88 -8.19 -13.01
C ALA A 113 14.93 -8.98 -12.10
N THR A 114 15.32 -10.20 -11.69
CA THR A 114 14.55 -11.02 -10.75
C THR A 114 14.42 -10.32 -9.39
N ILE A 115 15.53 -9.84 -8.83
CA ILE A 115 15.55 -9.14 -7.54
C ILE A 115 14.75 -7.83 -7.63
N LEU A 116 14.93 -7.06 -8.70
CA LEU A 116 14.21 -5.80 -8.91
C LEU A 116 12.70 -6.05 -9.05
N THR A 117 12.30 -7.10 -9.76
CA THR A 117 10.89 -7.49 -9.89
C THR A 117 10.26 -7.79 -8.53
N ILE A 118 10.98 -8.50 -7.66
CA ILE A 118 10.52 -8.76 -6.28
C ILE A 118 10.36 -7.45 -5.50
N ILE A 119 11.32 -6.53 -5.61
CA ILE A 119 11.26 -5.21 -4.94
C ILE A 119 10.04 -4.41 -5.43
N LEU A 120 9.85 -4.31 -6.75
CA LEU A 120 8.75 -3.55 -7.35
C LEU A 120 7.38 -4.17 -7.10
N SER A 121 7.31 -5.50 -6.93
CA SER A 121 6.07 -6.24 -6.67
C SER A 121 5.78 -6.44 -5.17
N SER A 122 6.61 -5.87 -4.29
CA SER A 122 6.49 -6.05 -2.84
C SER A 122 5.37 -5.21 -2.20
N ASP A 123 4.84 -4.22 -2.90
CA ASP A 123 3.68 -3.45 -2.43
C ASP A 123 2.40 -4.27 -2.59
N LYS A 124 1.80 -4.63 -1.46
CA LYS A 124 0.56 -5.43 -1.35
C LYS A 124 -0.59 -4.66 -0.71
N ILE A 125 -0.45 -3.34 -0.52
CA ILE A 125 -1.42 -2.53 0.22
C ILE A 125 -2.82 -2.63 -0.39
N GLU A 126 -2.95 -2.46 -1.72
CA GLU A 126 -4.26 -2.53 -2.39
C GLU A 126 -4.89 -3.92 -2.36
N GLU A 127 -4.06 -4.96 -2.36
CA GLU A 127 -4.51 -6.35 -2.25
C GLU A 127 -5.10 -6.60 -0.85
N PHE A 128 -4.41 -6.11 0.19
CA PHE A 128 -4.87 -6.20 1.57
C PHE A 128 -6.13 -5.37 1.83
N ILE A 129 -6.19 -4.13 1.31
CA ILE A 129 -7.38 -3.27 1.41
C ILE A 129 -8.62 -3.97 0.88
N ARG A 130 -8.51 -4.59 -0.30
CA ARG A 130 -9.62 -5.35 -0.92
C ARG A 130 -9.96 -6.61 -0.13
N TYR A 131 -8.95 -7.35 0.34
CA TYR A 131 -9.15 -8.57 1.11
C TYR A 131 -9.94 -8.33 2.40
N PHE A 132 -9.64 -7.24 3.12
CA PHE A 132 -10.34 -6.86 4.34
C PHE A 132 -11.66 -6.09 4.11
N GLY A 133 -11.99 -5.74 2.86
CA GLY A 133 -13.18 -4.94 2.54
C GLY A 133 -13.09 -3.47 2.98
N ILE A 134 -11.87 -2.96 3.19
CA ILE A 134 -11.63 -1.57 3.63
C ILE A 134 -12.03 -0.58 2.53
N ASP A 135 -11.91 -0.97 1.26
CA ASP A 135 -12.42 -0.21 0.12
C ASP A 135 -13.93 -0.02 0.19
N ALA A 136 -14.70 -1.07 0.48
CA ALA A 136 -16.15 -0.98 0.66
C ALA A 136 -16.51 -0.06 1.84
N ASP A 137 -15.75 -0.10 2.95
CA ASP A 137 -15.94 0.81 4.08
C ASP A 137 -15.65 2.27 3.71
N ARG A 138 -14.63 2.54 2.87
CA ARG A 138 -14.32 3.89 2.36
C ARG A 138 -15.43 4.42 1.45
N GLU A 139 -15.99 3.56 0.59
CA GLU A 139 -17.15 3.92 -0.24
C GLU A 139 -18.37 4.23 0.64
N MET A 140 -18.64 3.42 1.66
CA MET A 140 -19.71 3.66 2.61
C MET A 140 -19.52 4.97 3.37
N LYS A 141 -18.31 5.27 3.87
CA LYS A 141 -17.98 6.55 4.51
C LYS A 141 -18.24 7.73 3.56
N THR A 142 -17.86 7.61 2.29
CA THR A 142 -18.11 8.63 1.27
C THR A 142 -19.61 8.85 1.04
N ARG A 143 -20.39 7.76 0.95
CA ARG A 143 -21.86 7.83 0.83
C ARG A 143 -22.50 8.49 2.05
N ILE A 144 -22.06 8.13 3.26
CA ILE A 144 -22.51 8.75 4.51
C ILE A 144 -22.21 10.25 4.50
N SER A 145 -21.00 10.65 4.11
CA SER A 145 -20.62 12.07 4.02
C SER A 145 -21.52 12.86 3.07
N ARG A 146 -21.93 12.28 1.93
CA ARG A 146 -22.87 12.91 0.99
C ARG A 146 -24.27 13.06 1.59
N ILE A 147 -24.72 12.09 2.38
CA ILE A 147 -26.05 12.11 3.04
C ILE A 147 -26.11 13.13 4.17
N LYS A 148 -25.03 13.21 4.97
CA LYS A 148 -24.87 14.25 5.99
C LYS A 148 -24.78 15.66 5.37
N GLY A 149 -24.30 15.73 4.13
CA GLY A 149 -24.10 16.98 3.39
C GLY A 149 -22.89 17.76 3.88
N GLU A 150 -22.65 18.91 3.26
CA GLU A 150 -21.75 19.93 3.78
C GLU A 150 -22.45 20.62 4.95
N GLY A 151 -22.33 20.08 6.16
CA GLY A 151 -22.65 20.86 7.35
C GLY A 151 -21.78 22.13 7.43
N SER A 152 -21.78 22.81 8.57
CA SER A 152 -20.85 23.93 8.85
C SER A 152 -19.39 23.51 9.07
N SER A 153 -19.01 22.28 8.72
CA SER A 153 -17.66 21.75 8.93
C SER A 153 -16.79 21.91 7.70
N ILE A 154 -15.64 22.57 7.86
CA ILE A 154 -14.59 22.68 6.86
C ILE A 154 -13.33 22.02 7.42
N THR A 155 -12.72 21.11 6.64
CA THR A 155 -11.49 20.42 7.02
C THR A 155 -10.29 21.06 6.33
N PHE A 156 -9.23 21.33 7.10
CA PHE A 156 -7.95 21.86 6.60
C PHE A 156 -6.82 20.87 6.94
N GLY A 157 -5.79 20.81 6.09
CA GLY A 157 -4.67 19.88 6.28
C GLY A 157 -4.89 18.51 5.61
N GLY A 158 -4.02 17.53 5.91
CA GLY A 158 -4.14 16.17 5.35
C GLY A 158 -3.88 16.05 3.84
N LYS A 159 -3.09 16.96 3.25
CA LYS A 159 -2.82 16.98 1.79
C LYS A 159 -1.49 16.35 1.38
N SER A 160 -0.57 16.23 2.32
CA SER A 160 0.78 15.69 2.09
C SER A 160 1.00 14.45 2.94
N ILE A 161 2.08 13.73 2.65
CA ILE A 161 2.50 12.58 3.47
C ILE A 161 2.75 12.96 4.93
N TYR A 162 3.15 14.22 5.19
CA TYR A 162 3.30 14.75 6.52
C TYR A 162 1.98 14.78 7.28
N GLY A 163 0.90 15.27 6.66
CA GLY A 163 -0.41 15.33 7.32
C GLY A 163 -1.19 14.01 7.28
N LEU A 164 -1.01 13.20 6.23
CA LEU A 164 -1.77 11.97 6.03
C LEU A 164 -1.24 10.79 6.85
N LEU A 165 0.08 10.54 6.81
CA LEU A 165 0.67 9.37 7.45
C LEU A 165 1.48 9.75 8.69
N ILE A 166 2.36 10.76 8.59
CA ILE A 166 3.31 11.07 9.67
C ILE A 166 2.58 11.66 10.88
N ASP A 167 1.86 12.77 10.69
CA ASP A 167 1.10 13.43 11.74
C ASP A 167 0.04 12.49 12.33
N PHE A 168 -0.67 11.74 11.49
CA PHE A 168 -1.62 10.72 11.93
C PHE A 168 -0.98 9.72 12.90
N ALA A 169 0.14 9.11 12.53
CA ALA A 169 0.79 8.10 13.35
C ALA A 169 1.37 8.69 14.64
N CYS A 170 1.98 9.88 14.55
CA CYS A 170 2.49 10.61 15.71
C CYS A 170 1.37 10.96 16.70
N GLN A 171 0.24 11.51 16.24
CA GLN A 171 -0.86 11.91 17.10
C GLN A 171 -1.63 10.72 17.67
N ARG A 172 -1.90 9.69 16.86
CA ARG A 172 -2.74 8.55 17.27
C ARG A 172 -1.99 7.57 18.16
N TYR A 173 -0.73 7.27 17.85
CA TYR A 173 0.04 6.23 18.52
C TYR A 173 1.16 6.77 19.42
N GLY A 174 1.40 8.08 19.42
CA GLY A 174 2.49 8.69 20.20
C GLY A 174 3.88 8.33 19.68
N TRP A 175 3.99 7.86 18.44
CA TRP A 175 5.27 7.46 17.86
C TRP A 175 6.13 8.67 17.51
N THR A 176 7.44 8.50 17.62
CA THR A 176 8.37 9.51 17.14
C THR A 176 8.39 9.52 15.62
N MET A 177 8.68 10.68 15.03
CA MET A 177 8.88 10.78 13.58
C MET A 177 9.97 9.82 13.08
N ASP A 178 11.00 9.57 13.89
CA ASP A 178 12.05 8.60 13.57
C ASP A 178 11.48 7.17 13.43
N TYR A 179 10.65 6.74 14.38
CA TYR A 179 10.00 5.43 14.31
C TYR A 179 9.07 5.33 13.10
N VAL A 180 8.25 6.37 12.83
CA VAL A 180 7.35 6.38 11.67
C VAL A 180 8.12 6.28 10.34
N LEU A 181 9.28 6.92 10.24
CA LEU A 181 10.10 6.90 9.03
C LEU A 181 10.91 5.61 8.87
N TRP A 182 11.43 5.03 9.96
CA TRP A 182 12.47 4.01 9.89
C TRP A 182 12.17 2.73 10.67
N GLY A 183 11.29 2.79 11.66
CA GLY A 183 11.04 1.70 12.60
C GLY A 183 9.85 0.81 12.27
N ILE A 184 9.08 1.14 11.23
CA ILE A 184 7.94 0.37 10.75
C ILE A 184 7.93 0.30 9.22
N SER A 185 7.50 -0.83 8.67
CA SER A 185 7.30 -0.99 7.24
C SER A 185 6.20 -0.05 6.72
N TYR A 186 6.38 0.42 5.49
CA TYR A 186 5.43 1.28 4.81
C TYR A 186 4.07 0.61 4.62
N VAL A 187 4.05 -0.71 4.37
CA VAL A 187 2.83 -1.50 4.28
C VAL A 187 2.07 -1.48 5.59
N ASN A 188 2.74 -1.80 6.71
CA ASN A 188 2.09 -1.78 8.03
C ASN A 188 1.60 -0.37 8.40
N LEU A 189 2.40 0.67 8.15
CA LEU A 189 1.99 2.06 8.39
C LEU A 189 0.73 2.44 7.58
N ASN A 190 0.67 2.06 6.31
CA ASN A 190 -0.50 2.33 5.46
C ASN A 190 -1.72 1.52 5.90
N MET A 191 -1.54 0.25 6.30
CA MET A 191 -2.66 -0.56 6.78
C MET A 191 -3.24 -0.01 8.09
N LEU A 192 -2.39 0.44 9.03
CA LEU A 192 -2.84 1.11 10.26
C LEU A 192 -3.63 2.39 9.99
N PHE A 193 -3.22 3.17 8.99
CA PHE A 193 -3.95 4.35 8.55
C PHE A 193 -5.26 3.97 7.83
N ALA A 194 -5.20 3.01 6.91
CA ALA A 194 -6.31 2.58 6.08
C ALA A 194 -7.46 1.98 6.88
N ASP A 195 -7.13 1.17 7.88
CA ASP A 195 -8.06 0.43 8.73
C ASP A 195 -8.24 1.07 10.11
N ALA A 196 -8.00 2.38 10.21
CA ALA A 196 -8.22 3.11 11.43
C ALA A 196 -9.71 3.07 11.81
N VAL A 197 -10.03 2.45 12.95
CA VAL A 197 -11.40 2.41 13.48
C VAL A 197 -11.91 3.83 13.70
N THR A 198 -13.05 4.13 13.07
CA THR A 198 -13.78 5.40 13.18
C THR A 198 -15.26 5.12 13.32
N THR A 199 -15.95 5.84 14.19
CA THR A 199 -17.40 5.73 14.37
C THR A 199 -18.09 6.97 13.84
N VAL A 200 -19.11 6.78 13.00
CA VAL A 200 -19.96 7.88 12.52
C VAL A 200 -21.36 7.70 13.08
N TYR A 201 -21.83 8.67 13.85
CA TYR A 201 -23.19 8.69 14.37
C TYR A 201 -24.16 9.21 13.32
N LEU A 202 -25.27 8.49 13.15
CA LEU A 202 -26.31 8.79 12.16
C LEU A 202 -27.64 9.08 12.86
N SER A 203 -28.34 10.12 12.40
CA SER A 203 -29.74 10.32 12.78
C SER A 203 -30.64 9.27 12.14
N GLU A 204 -31.87 9.10 12.64
CA GLU A 204 -32.82 8.15 12.08
C GLU A 204 -33.11 8.42 10.59
N GLU A 205 -33.24 9.70 10.22
CA GLU A 205 -33.45 10.12 8.83
C GLU A 205 -32.23 9.84 7.95
N GLU A 206 -31.01 10.03 8.45
CA GLU A 206 -29.78 9.65 7.74
C GLU A 206 -29.69 8.13 7.57
N ARG A 207 -30.09 7.35 8.59
CA ARG A 207 -30.16 5.88 8.52
C ARG A 207 -31.17 5.41 7.48
N LYS A 208 -32.36 6.03 7.40
CA LYS A 208 -33.37 5.75 6.36
C LYS A 208 -32.81 6.03 4.95
N LYS A 209 -32.15 7.18 4.74
CA LYS A 209 -31.50 7.52 3.45
C LYS A 209 -30.37 6.56 3.06
N LEU A 210 -29.73 5.91 4.04
CA LEU A 210 -28.74 4.84 3.82
C LEU A 210 -29.35 3.47 3.53
N GLY A 211 -30.69 3.33 3.58
CA GLY A 211 -31.36 2.04 3.48
C GLY A 211 -31.16 1.16 4.73
N ARG A 212 -30.85 1.77 5.88
CA ARG A 212 -30.63 1.11 7.19
C ARG A 212 -31.60 1.62 8.25
N GLY A 213 -32.75 2.14 7.83
CA GLY A 213 -33.87 2.43 8.73
C GLY A 213 -34.56 1.16 9.18
N ASP A 214 -35.33 1.23 10.27
CA ASP A 214 -36.21 0.12 10.65
C ASP A 214 -37.40 0.10 9.69
N GLY A 215 -37.48 -0.96 8.86
CA GLY A 215 -38.53 -1.18 7.84
C GLY A 215 -38.00 -2.01 6.66
N GLU A 216 -38.87 -2.83 6.05
CA GLU A 216 -38.54 -3.55 4.81
C GLU A 216 -38.27 -2.55 3.68
N VAL A 217 -37.03 -2.50 3.18
CA VAL A 217 -36.68 -1.72 1.99
C VAL A 217 -36.93 -2.58 0.75
N ILE A 218 -38.01 -2.30 0.03
CA ILE A 218 -38.37 -3.00 -1.21
C ILE A 218 -37.73 -2.25 -2.39
N ASN A 219 -36.96 -2.97 -3.22
CA ASN A 219 -36.37 -2.41 -4.43
C ASN A 219 -37.46 -2.18 -5.49
N ALA A 220 -37.76 -0.93 -5.81
CA ALA A 220 -38.78 -0.56 -6.79
C ALA A 220 -38.38 -0.81 -8.25
N ASP A 221 -37.09 -0.97 -8.53
CA ASP A 221 -36.57 -1.25 -9.87
C ASP A 221 -36.56 -2.76 -10.21
N ASP A 222 -36.81 -3.62 -9.22
CA ASP A 222 -36.96 -5.07 -9.41
C ASP A 222 -38.38 -5.40 -9.91
N PRO A 223 -38.54 -5.97 -11.13
CA PRO A 223 -39.85 -6.34 -11.65
C PRO A 223 -40.61 -7.34 -10.76
N GLY A 224 -39.91 -8.16 -9.97
CA GLY A 224 -40.50 -9.13 -9.04
C GLY A 224 -41.21 -8.49 -7.84
N ASN A 225 -40.89 -7.23 -7.52
CA ASN A 225 -41.47 -6.52 -6.38
C ASN A 225 -42.73 -5.71 -6.73
N ARG A 226 -43.12 -5.67 -8.02
CA ARG A 226 -44.24 -4.84 -8.50
C ARG A 226 -45.56 -5.11 -7.79
N ASP A 227 -45.88 -6.38 -7.53
CA ASP A 227 -47.15 -6.75 -6.89
C ASP A 227 -47.16 -6.41 -5.39
N LEU A 228 -46.00 -6.48 -4.74
CA LEU A 228 -45.83 -6.08 -3.34
C LEU A 228 -45.98 -4.56 -3.19
N ILE A 229 -45.34 -3.80 -4.08
CA ILE A 229 -45.42 -2.33 -4.12
C ILE A 229 -46.85 -1.87 -4.41
N ARG A 230 -47.55 -2.53 -5.35
CA ARG A 230 -48.96 -2.21 -5.64
C ARG A 230 -49.85 -2.37 -4.41
N ARG A 231 -49.72 -3.48 -3.67
CA ARG A 231 -50.51 -3.73 -2.46
C ARG A 231 -50.28 -2.67 -1.39
N MET A 232 -49.04 -2.23 -1.21
CA MET A 232 -48.71 -1.17 -0.24
C MET A 232 -49.28 0.21 -0.60
N ILE A 233 -49.56 0.48 -1.88
CA ILE A 233 -50.14 1.76 -2.36
C ILE A 233 -51.68 1.71 -2.35
N SER A 234 -52.30 0.52 -2.23
CA SER A 234 -53.77 0.36 -2.30
C SER A 234 -54.49 0.36 -0.94
N GLU A 235 -53.76 0.55 0.16
CA GLU A 235 -54.30 0.93 1.48
C GLU A 235 -54.24 2.45 1.67
#